data_AF-A0A4Z0P0F3-F1
#
_entry.id   AF-A0A4Z0P0F3-F1
#
_cell.length_a   1.000
_cell.length_b   1.000
_cell.length_c   1.000
_cell.angle_alpha   90.00
_cell.angle_beta   90.00
_cell.angle_gamma   90.00
#
_symmetry.space_group_name_H-M   'P 1'
#
loop_
_entity.id
_entity.type
_entity.pdbx_description
1 polymer ?
#
loop_
_entity_poly.entity_id
_entity_poly.type
_entity_poly.pdbx_seq_one_letter_code
_entity_poly.pdbx_strand_id
1 'polypeptide(L)' 'MPHLGFYLDAFNSLRYDRPIGMVAGPIPWSSLDRYAQRYDVGDFDVFESHIRALENVLLQHEAKDAPK' A
#
# COMPACT_ATOMS: atom_id res chain seq x y z
N MET A 1 -4.93 -19.23 2.20
CA MET A 1 -5.80 -18.13 2.66
C MET A 1 -6.12 -17.25 1.46
N PRO A 2 -7.31 -17.35 0.86
CA PRO A 2 -7.66 -16.61 -0.36
C PRO A 2 -7.66 -15.08 -0.18
N HIS A 3 -7.68 -14.59 1.06
CA HIS A 3 -7.74 -13.17 1.40
C HIS A 3 -6.38 -12.46 1.33
N LEU A 4 -5.26 -13.17 1.54
CA LEU A 4 -3.93 -12.53 1.57
C LEU A 4 -3.43 -12.12 0.18
N GLY A 5 -3.74 -12.94 -0.84
CA GLY A 5 -3.37 -12.65 -2.24
C GLY A 5 -3.99 -11.33 -2.72
N PHE A 6 -5.26 -11.09 -2.35
CA PHE A 6 -5.94 -9.85 -2.67
C PHE A 6 -5.21 -8.60 -2.15
N TYR A 7 -4.82 -8.57 -0.87
CA TYR A 7 -4.12 -7.41 -0.32
C TYR A 7 -2.73 -7.21 -0.93
N LEU A 8 -2.04 -8.30 -1.29
CA LEU A 8 -0.73 -8.21 -1.95
C LEU A 8 -0.86 -7.69 -3.38
N ASP A 9 -1.86 -8.15 -4.13
CA ASP A 9 -2.15 -7.68 -5.49
C ASP A 9 -2.59 -6.21 -5.49
N ALA A 10 -3.43 -5.83 -4.53
CA ALA A 10 -3.83 -4.44 -4.32
C ALA A 10 -2.63 -3.55 -3.99
N PHE A 11 -1.76 -3.99 -3.06
CA PHE A 11 -0.54 -3.27 -2.72
C PHE A 11 0.39 -3.12 -3.93
N ASN A 12 0.61 -4.19 -4.71
CA ASN A 12 1.44 -4.12 -5.91
C ASN A 12 0.88 -3.17 -6.98
N SER A 13 -0.44 -3.04 -7.04
CA SER A 13 -1.10 -2.06 -7.93
C SER A 13 -0.93 -0.63 -7.43
N LEU A 14 -1.04 -0.41 -6.11
CA LEU A 14 -1.07 0.91 -5.48
C LEU A 14 0.29 1.50 -5.14
N ARG A 15 1.32 0.67 -4.92
CA ARG A 15 2.65 1.11 -4.47
C ARG A 15 3.35 2.09 -5.42
N TYR A 16 2.92 2.17 -6.67
CA TYR A 16 3.44 3.09 -7.68
C TYR A 16 2.77 4.47 -7.68
N ASP A 17 1.64 4.62 -6.96
CA ASP A 17 0.97 5.92 -6.78
C ASP A 17 1.67 6.79 -5.73
N ARG A 18 2.71 6.25 -5.06
CA ARG A 18 3.48 6.98 -4.06
C ARG A 18 4.09 8.23 -4.71
N PRO A 19 3.94 9.41 -4.08
CA PRO A 19 4.54 10.63 -4.61
C PRO A 19 6.07 10.47 -4.68
N ILE A 20 6.61 10.71 -5.88
CA ILE A 20 8.05 10.68 -6.13
C ILE A 20 8.61 12.07 -5.74
N GLY A 21 9.43 12.12 -4.69
CA GLY A 21 10.02 13.36 -4.15
C GLY A 21 11.16 13.07 -3.17
N MET A 22 11.70 14.11 -2.50
CA MET A 22 12.83 13.99 -1.56
C MET A 22 12.61 12.98 -0.42
N VAL A 23 11.34 12.72 -0.06
CA VAL A 23 10.94 11.65 0.86
C VAL A 23 9.85 10.86 0.15
N ALA A 24 10.06 9.57 -0.07
CA ALA A 24 9.05 8.70 -0.62
C ALA A 24 7.90 8.56 0.39
N GLY A 25 6.83 9.32 0.18
CA GLY A 25 5.67 9.35 1.06
C GLY A 25 4.86 8.05 0.99
N PRO A 26 3.88 7.89 1.88
CA PRO A 26 2.96 6.76 1.84
C PRO A 26 2.06 6.85 0.59
N ILE A 27 1.46 5.72 0.21
CA ILE A 27 0.42 5.62 -0.81
C ILE A 27 -0.69 6.63 -0.42
N PRO A 28 -1.08 7.53 -1.33
CA PRO A 28 -2.11 8.52 -1.03
C PRO A 28 -3.41 7.86 -0.59
N TRP A 29 -4.04 8.39 0.45
CA TRP A 29 -5.35 7.91 0.94
C TRP A 29 -6.40 7.87 -0.19
N SER A 30 -6.40 8.89 -1.06
CA SER A 30 -7.31 8.95 -2.20
C SER A 30 -7.09 7.85 -3.26
N SER A 31 -5.86 7.31 -3.39
CA SER A 31 -5.62 6.12 -4.21
C SER A 31 -6.23 4.87 -3.57
N LEU A 32 -6.14 4.74 -2.25
CA LEU A 32 -6.78 3.65 -1.51
C LEU A 32 -8.30 3.71 -1.66
N ASP A 33 -8.91 4.89 -1.45
CA ASP A 33 -10.36 5.09 -1.56
C ASP A 33 -10.88 4.75 -2.97
N ARG A 34 -10.19 5.21 -4.02
CA ARG A 34 -10.55 4.87 -5.41
C ARG A 34 -10.41 3.38 -5.71
N TYR A 35 -9.38 2.73 -5.19
CA TYR A 35 -9.20 1.29 -5.36
C TYR A 35 -10.32 0.52 -4.65
N ALA A 36 -10.61 0.89 -3.40
CA ALA A 36 -11.66 0.27 -2.60
C ALA A 36 -13.03 0.39 -3.29
N GLN A 37 -13.36 1.58 -3.82
CA GLN A 37 -14.59 1.79 -4.59
C GLN A 37 -14.61 0.97 -5.88
N ARG A 38 -13.49 0.90 -6.62
CA ARG A 38 -13.42 0.18 -7.90
C ARG A 38 -13.60 -1.33 -7.76
N TYR A 39 -13.15 -1.90 -6.65
CA TYR A 39 -13.19 -3.35 -6.40
C TYR A 39 -14.23 -3.76 -5.36
N ASP A 40 -15.14 -2.85 -4.99
CA ASP A 40 -16.20 -3.09 -4.01
C ASP A 40 -15.67 -3.69 -2.69
N VAL A 41 -14.61 -3.06 -2.17
CA VAL A 41 -14.02 -3.46 -0.89
C VAL A 41 -14.98 -3.10 0.23
N GLY A 42 -15.48 -4.12 0.93
CA GLY A 42 -16.55 -3.94 1.92
C GLY A 42 -16.17 -3.09 3.13
N ASP A 43 -15.00 -3.32 3.72
CA ASP A 43 -14.50 -2.55 4.88
C ASP A 43 -13.22 -1.81 4.51
N PHE A 44 -13.36 -0.50 4.30
CA PHE A 44 -12.26 0.37 3.91
C PHE A 44 -11.18 0.47 4.99
N ASP A 45 -11.55 0.55 6.26
CA ASP A 45 -10.60 0.72 7.36
C ASP A 45 -9.74 -0.55 7.53
N VAL A 46 -10.35 -1.72 7.39
CA VAL A 46 -9.63 -3.00 7.35
C VAL A 46 -8.69 -3.05 6.16
N PHE A 47 -9.15 -2.64 4.98
CA PHE A 47 -8.31 -2.60 3.78
C PHE A 47 -7.12 -1.65 3.93
N GLU A 48 -7.36 -0.40 4.37
CA GLU A 48 -6.32 0.58 4.61
C GLU A 48 -5.29 0.01 5.61
N SER A 49 -5.73 -0.54 6.74
CA SER A 49 -4.84 -1.12 7.75
C SER A 49 -3.90 -2.19 7.16
N HIS A 50 -4.40 -3.09 6.31
CA HIS A 50 -3.58 -4.11 5.66
C HIS A 50 -2.59 -3.51 4.66
N ILE A 51 -3.02 -2.55 3.83
CA ILE A 51 -2.14 -1.90 2.85
C ILE A 51 -1.04 -1.11 3.56
N ARG A 52 -1.34 -0.41 4.66
CA ARG A 52 -0.37 0.31 5.49
C ARG A 52 0.65 -0.64 6.12
N ALA A 53 0.22 -1.83 6.55
CA ALA A 53 1.15 -2.83 7.08
C ALA A 53 2.14 -3.31 6.02
N LEU A 54 1.69 -3.58 4.80
CA LEU A 54 2.56 -3.96 3.67
C LEU A 54 3.51 -2.82 3.27
N GLU A 55 3.01 -1.59 3.23
CA GLU A 55 3.79 -0.38 2.96
C GLU A 55 4.93 -0.19 3.98
N ASN A 56 4.64 -0.34 5.27
CA ASN A 56 5.64 -0.22 6.33
C ASN A 56 6.74 -1.28 6.20
N VAL A 57 6.40 -2.52 5.82
CA VAL A 57 7.39 -3.58 5.60
C VAL A 57 8.29 -3.24 4.42
N LEU A 58 7.73 -2.72 3.31
CA LEU A 58 8.54 -2.28 2.16
C LEU A 58 9.49 -1.14 2.54
N LEU A 59 8.99 -0.13 3.25
CA LEU A 59 9.80 1.00 3.72
C LEU A 59 10.96 0.54 4.62
N GLN A 60 10.71 -0.40 5.53
CA GLN A 60 11.76 -0.98 6.37
C GLN A 60 12.79 -1.78 5.57
N HIS A 61 12.38 -2.46 4.51
CA HIS A 61 13.28 -3.16 3.61
C HIS A 61 14.15 -2.18 2.81
N GLU A 62 13.54 -1.17 2.18
CA GLU A 62 14.24 -0.11 1.44
C GLU A 62 15.26 0.63 2.33
N ALA A 63 14.90 0.90 3.59
CA ALA A 63 15.81 1.53 4.55
C ALA A 63 17.01 0.63 4.95
N LYS A 64 16.85 -0.70 4.94
CA LYS A 64 17.96 -1.65 5.19
C LYS A 64 18.94 -1.74 4.02
N ASP A 65 18.43 -1.58 2.79
CA ASP A 65 19.22 -1.68 1.57
C ASP A 65 19.92 -0.36 1.18
N ALA A 66 19.59 0.74 1.86
CA ALA A 66 20.24 2.02 1.63
C ALA A 66 21.75 1.94 2.00
N PRO A 67 22.68 2.32 1.09
CA PRO A 67 24.09 2.37 1.44
C PRO A 67 24.31 3.38 2.57
N LYS A 68 25.08 2.97 3.58
CA LYS A 68 25.48 3.82 4.72
C LYS A 68 26.21 5.08 4.29
#